data_AF-A0A6G0UC25-F1
#
_entry.id   AF-A0A6G0UC25-F1
#
_cell.length_a   1.000
_cell.length_b   1.000
_cell.length_c   1.000
_cell.angle_alpha   90.00
_cell.angle_beta   90.00
_cell.angle_gamma   90.00
#
_symmetry.space_group_name_H-M   'P 1'
#
loop_
_entity.id
_entity.type
_entity.pdbx_description
1 polymer ?
#
loop_
_entity_poly.entity_id
_entity_poly.type
_entity_poly.pdbx_seq_one_letter_code
_entity_poly.pdbx_strand_id
1 'polypeptide(L)'
;MTNWRMEIAFEARDFLLLLMNANFFNVYPDFFKKRDEIDKEINFIIHNTKKYMRRAVEQYFRLLFEGHIVELLEKPKELEGIQLGFFISVKDAAHRPINSYYAKTTGNMPRGEFAPEWKPKIDLAELFVYQLFKLIGIGASEVHIIPDSVGSECVYLATKLMDNFYTASGKSVDIMIPGDASLKVSKREIVIDQEAKKQLEILSSLLCLEDLPRNNGNYGVVEKQVTEGESVQELRIVDFRVTHALKPRISVFEERIPELKNCFKKWDMLSNIEKAKELIEQDKAIKVNPNVNWPIFDAYVMAIKKTLQDFINNPRKSETERTGITLNYASDV
;
A
#
# COMPACT_ATOMS: atom_id res chain seq x y z
N MET A 1 18.32 15.47 21.79
CA MET A 1 19.24 14.34 22.10
C MET A 1 19.29 13.24 21.01
N THR A 2 18.54 13.36 19.90
CA THR A 2 18.43 12.36 18.82
C THR A 2 19.40 12.54 17.64
N ASN A 3 19.97 13.74 17.45
CA ASN A 3 20.73 14.07 16.22
C ASN A 3 22.10 13.36 16.14
N TRP A 4 22.90 13.42 17.21
CA TRP A 4 24.24 12.86 17.21
C TRP A 4 24.29 11.33 16.96
N ARG A 5 23.28 10.59 17.43
CA ARG A 5 23.20 9.13 17.18
C ARG A 5 22.87 8.82 15.72
N MET A 6 22.05 9.64 15.08
CA MET A 6 21.77 9.49 13.65
C MET A 6 22.99 9.87 12.82
N GLU A 7 23.67 10.97 13.15
CA GLU A 7 24.92 11.40 12.49
C GLU A 7 25.97 10.28 12.54
N ILE A 8 26.22 9.69 13.71
CA ILE A 8 27.13 8.54 13.86
C ILE A 8 26.65 7.34 13.03
N ALA A 9 25.34 7.08 12.98
CA ALA A 9 24.81 5.95 12.23
C ALA A 9 24.94 6.17 10.71
N PHE A 10 24.76 7.39 10.22
CA PHE A 10 25.01 7.76 8.82
C PHE A 10 26.50 7.62 8.48
N GLU A 11 27.39 8.12 9.33
CA GLU A 11 28.83 7.96 9.14
C GLU A 11 29.25 6.49 9.14
N ALA A 12 28.72 5.69 10.08
CA ALA A 12 28.93 4.25 10.11
C ALA A 12 28.38 3.54 8.86
N ARG A 13 27.27 4.04 8.29
CA ARG A 13 26.69 3.53 7.04
C ARG A 13 27.64 3.77 5.87
N ASP A 14 28.22 4.96 5.77
CA ASP A 14 29.17 5.31 4.71
C ASP A 14 30.42 4.43 4.78
N PHE A 15 30.96 4.20 5.97
CA PHE A 15 32.08 3.26 6.16
C PHE A 15 31.73 1.83 5.78
N LEU A 16 30.54 1.35 6.14
CA LEU A 16 30.10 0.00 5.78
C LEU A 16 29.97 -0.15 4.26
N LEU A 17 29.43 0.86 3.56
CA LEU A 17 29.32 0.89 2.10
C LEU A 17 30.69 0.87 1.42
N LEU A 18 31.68 1.60 1.95
CA LEU A 18 33.05 1.55 1.44
C LEU A 18 33.64 0.13 1.49
N LEU A 19 33.47 -0.57 2.62
CA LEU A 19 33.93 -1.96 2.77
C LEU A 19 33.25 -2.90 1.78
N MET A 20 31.96 -2.71 1.53
CA MET A 20 31.22 -3.53 0.57
C MET A 20 31.64 -3.29 -0.87
N ASN A 21 31.79 -2.03 -1.27
CA ASN A 21 32.22 -1.67 -2.61
C ASN A 21 33.65 -2.14 -2.88
N ALA A 22 34.47 -2.25 -1.84
CA ALA A 22 35.79 -2.85 -1.90
C ALA A 22 35.80 -4.40 -1.92
N ASN A 23 34.62 -5.06 -2.01
CA ASN A 23 34.46 -6.52 -1.94
C ASN A 23 35.03 -7.17 -0.66
N PHE A 24 35.21 -6.40 0.42
CA PHE A 24 35.86 -6.88 1.64
C PHE A 24 35.23 -8.17 2.19
N PHE A 25 33.90 -8.20 2.33
CA PHE A 25 33.19 -9.34 2.91
C PHE A 25 33.20 -10.59 2.01
N ASN A 26 33.37 -10.41 0.70
CA ASN A 26 33.54 -11.54 -0.23
C ASN A 26 34.93 -12.18 -0.06
N VAL A 27 35.95 -11.37 0.23
CA VAL A 27 37.32 -11.83 0.49
C VAL A 27 37.47 -12.42 1.90
N TYR A 28 36.77 -11.85 2.88
CA TYR A 28 36.81 -12.28 4.28
C TYR A 28 35.42 -12.75 4.75
N PRO A 29 34.98 -13.96 4.35
CA PRO A 29 33.61 -14.43 4.55
C PRO A 29 33.22 -14.59 6.02
N ASP A 30 34.19 -14.79 6.93
CA ASP A 30 33.92 -14.90 8.37
C ASP A 30 33.28 -13.62 8.95
N PHE A 31 33.43 -12.48 8.26
CA PHE A 31 32.83 -11.22 8.66
C PHE A 31 31.41 -11.00 8.13
N PHE A 32 30.85 -11.90 7.30
CA PHE A 32 29.48 -11.75 6.80
C PHE A 32 28.46 -11.62 7.93
N LYS A 33 28.54 -12.48 8.95
CA LYS A 33 27.63 -12.39 10.10
C LYS A 33 27.78 -11.06 10.83
N LYS A 34 29.01 -10.54 10.96
CA LYS A 34 29.28 -9.27 11.63
C LYS A 34 28.78 -8.07 10.82
N ARG A 35 28.90 -8.12 9.49
CA ARG A 35 28.27 -7.17 8.57
C ARG A 35 26.77 -7.06 8.85
N ASP A 36 26.08 -8.19 8.94
CA ASP A 36 24.63 -8.21 9.14
C ASP A 36 24.22 -7.67 10.51
N GLU A 37 25.01 -7.93 11.55
CA GLU A 37 24.81 -7.36 12.88
C GLU A 37 24.95 -5.82 12.86
N ILE A 38 26.05 -5.31 12.29
CA ILE A 38 26.32 -3.86 12.21
C ILE A 38 25.24 -3.18 11.36
N ASP A 39 24.87 -3.76 10.23
CA ASP A 39 23.82 -3.26 9.35
C ASP A 39 22.47 -3.16 10.09
N LYS A 40 22.09 -4.19 10.86
CA LYS A 40 20.87 -4.18 11.66
C LYS A 40 20.88 -3.07 12.72
N GLU A 41 21.99 -2.86 13.40
CA GLU A 41 22.12 -1.82 14.42
C GLU A 41 22.05 -0.42 13.82
N ILE A 42 22.78 -0.17 12.73
CA ILE A 42 22.73 1.10 11.98
C ILE A 42 21.29 1.35 11.51
N ASN A 43 20.65 0.36 10.88
CA ASN A 43 19.28 0.47 10.40
C ASN A 43 18.30 0.70 11.54
N PHE A 44 18.48 0.08 12.71
CA PHE A 44 17.64 0.34 13.88
C PHE A 44 17.77 1.79 14.37
N ILE A 45 18.97 2.38 14.31
CA ILE A 45 19.21 3.76 14.76
C ILE A 45 18.66 4.78 13.74
N ILE A 46 18.96 4.59 12.46
CA ILE A 46 18.52 5.46 11.35
C ILE A 46 17.01 5.33 11.15
N HIS A 47 16.51 4.10 11.16
CA HIS A 47 15.13 3.76 10.86
C HIS A 47 14.46 3.12 12.07
N ASN A 48 14.55 3.72 13.27
CA ASN A 48 13.71 3.35 14.42
C ASN A 48 12.24 3.63 14.10
N THR A 49 11.71 2.84 13.16
CA THR A 49 10.65 3.26 12.27
C THR A 49 9.37 3.37 13.04
N LYS A 50 9.18 2.48 14.03
CA LYS A 50 8.04 2.55 14.94
C LYS A 50 8.03 3.86 15.73
N LYS A 51 9.16 4.29 16.30
CA LYS A 51 9.25 5.53 17.08
C LYS A 51 9.09 6.76 16.18
N TYR A 52 9.74 6.79 15.03
CA TYR A 52 9.70 7.93 14.10
C TYR A 52 8.34 8.05 13.43
N MET A 53 7.77 6.93 12.98
CA MET A 53 6.40 6.87 12.47
C MET A 53 5.39 7.35 13.50
N ARG A 54 5.46 6.88 14.76
CA ARG A 54 4.54 7.33 15.80
C ARG A 54 4.55 8.85 15.94
N ARG A 55 5.74 9.45 15.98
CA ARG A 55 5.91 10.91 16.09
C ARG A 55 5.39 11.66 14.87
N ALA A 56 5.74 11.20 13.66
CA ALA A 56 5.31 11.81 12.42
C ALA A 56 3.78 11.77 12.26
N VAL A 57 3.18 10.60 12.51
CA VAL A 57 1.72 10.39 12.47
C VAL A 57 1.04 11.25 13.53
N GLU A 58 1.50 11.22 14.77
CA GLU A 58 0.91 12.02 15.86
C GLU A 58 0.96 13.52 15.56
N GLN A 59 2.11 14.04 15.13
CA GLN A 59 2.26 15.45 14.77
C GLN A 59 1.35 15.84 13.60
N TYR A 60 1.33 15.02 12.55
CA TYR A 60 0.51 15.26 11.37
C TYR A 60 -0.99 15.34 11.73
N PHE A 61 -1.51 14.36 12.44
CA PHE A 61 -2.93 14.30 12.78
C PHE A 61 -3.35 15.36 13.82
N ARG A 62 -2.47 15.74 14.76
CA ARG A 62 -2.75 16.86 15.68
C ARG A 62 -2.86 18.21 14.96
N LEU A 63 -2.07 18.42 13.90
CA LEU A 63 -2.18 19.62 13.07
C LEU A 63 -3.40 19.57 12.17
N LEU A 64 -3.72 18.40 11.61
CA LEU A 64 -4.88 18.22 10.74
C LEU A 64 -6.21 18.38 11.50
N PHE A 65 -6.25 17.93 12.75
CA PHE A 65 -7.42 17.99 13.64
C PHE A 65 -7.15 18.89 14.85
N GLU A 66 -6.79 20.15 14.59
CA GLU A 66 -6.58 21.14 15.65
C GLU A 66 -7.84 21.24 16.54
N GLY A 67 -7.63 21.32 17.86
CA GLY A 67 -8.71 21.34 18.86
C GLY A 67 -9.34 19.99 19.20
N HIS A 68 -8.90 18.90 18.58
CA HIS A 68 -9.39 17.55 18.84
C HIS A 68 -8.38 16.69 19.60
N ILE A 69 -8.87 15.60 20.19
CA ILE A 69 -8.04 14.60 20.87
C ILE A 69 -7.62 13.56 19.84
N VAL A 70 -6.30 13.38 19.66
CA VAL A 70 -5.72 12.41 18.74
C VAL A 70 -4.99 11.33 19.55
N GLU A 71 -5.47 10.09 19.45
CA GLU A 71 -4.90 8.92 20.12
C GLU A 71 -4.32 7.94 19.10
N LEU A 72 -3.07 7.52 19.33
CA LEU A 72 -2.40 6.51 18.51
C LEU A 72 -2.35 5.18 19.26
N LEU A 73 -2.85 4.14 18.62
CA LEU A 73 -2.90 2.78 19.13
C LEU A 73 -2.03 1.87 18.28
N GLU A 74 -1.17 1.11 18.94
CA GLU A 74 -0.36 0.12 18.26
C GLU A 74 -1.21 -1.07 17.83
N LYS A 75 -0.90 -1.60 16.64
CA LYS A 75 -1.47 -2.87 16.21
C LYS A 75 -1.14 -3.96 17.24
N PRO A 76 -2.12 -4.71 17.78
CA PRO A 76 -1.84 -5.82 18.68
C PRO A 76 -0.90 -6.84 18.03
N LYS A 77 0.03 -7.43 18.81
CA LYS A 77 1.01 -8.41 18.32
C LYS A 77 0.38 -9.58 17.56
N GLU A 78 -0.80 -10.01 17.99
CA GLU A 78 -1.60 -11.08 17.36
C GLU A 78 -2.04 -10.75 15.92
N LEU A 79 -2.06 -9.46 15.58
CA LEU A 79 -2.48 -8.92 14.29
C LEU A 79 -1.32 -8.36 13.48
N GLU A 80 -0.08 -8.43 13.99
CA GLU A 80 1.09 -7.92 13.29
C GLU A 80 1.22 -8.61 11.92
N GLY A 81 1.13 -7.78 10.87
CA GLY A 81 1.46 -8.17 9.49
C GLY A 81 2.94 -7.96 9.22
N ILE A 82 3.32 -7.90 7.94
CA ILE A 82 4.71 -7.62 7.56
C ILE A 82 5.08 -6.14 7.82
N GLN A 83 4.09 -5.23 7.70
CA GLN A 83 4.26 -3.78 7.85
C GLN A 83 3.97 -3.30 9.27
N LEU A 84 4.74 -2.31 9.72
CA LEU A 84 4.48 -1.58 10.96
C LEU A 84 3.30 -0.61 10.74
N GLY A 85 2.40 -0.52 11.71
CA GLY A 85 1.23 0.34 11.60
C GLY A 85 0.64 0.76 12.94
N PHE A 86 -0.09 1.87 12.91
CA PHE A 86 -0.83 2.44 14.03
C PHE A 86 -2.26 2.74 13.62
N PHE A 87 -3.21 2.43 14.49
CA PHE A 87 -4.56 2.99 14.41
C PHE A 87 -4.55 4.38 15.03
N ILE A 88 -5.29 5.30 14.42
CA ILE A 88 -5.45 6.68 14.89
C ILE A 88 -6.93 6.89 15.18
N SER A 89 -7.26 7.29 16.39
CA SER A 89 -8.60 7.70 16.79
C SER A 89 -8.62 9.21 17.01
N VAL A 90 -9.52 9.90 16.32
CA VAL A 90 -9.78 11.34 16.47
C VAL A 90 -11.10 11.50 17.22
N LYS A 91 -11.06 12.20 18.35
CA LYS A 91 -12.21 12.41 19.24
C LYS A 91 -12.45 13.89 19.50
N ASP A 92 -13.70 14.24 19.78
CA ASP A 92 -14.02 15.60 20.25
C ASP A 92 -13.59 15.83 21.71
N ALA A 93 -13.79 17.05 22.20
CA ALA A 93 -13.50 17.42 23.59
C ALA A 93 -14.30 16.63 24.64
N ALA A 94 -15.41 15.98 24.23
CA ALA A 94 -16.22 15.11 25.07
C ALA A 94 -15.83 13.62 24.91
N HIS A 95 -14.68 13.33 24.28
CA HIS A 95 -14.17 11.99 24.01
C HIS A 95 -15.05 11.12 23.08
N ARG A 96 -15.93 11.73 22.28
CA ARG A 96 -16.74 11.00 21.30
C ARG A 96 -15.93 10.78 20.01
N PRO A 97 -15.93 9.56 19.43
CA PRO A 97 -15.25 9.29 18.16
C PRO A 97 -15.79 10.17 17.02
N ILE A 98 -14.89 10.73 16.21
CA ILE A 98 -15.21 11.52 15.02
C ILE A 98 -14.72 10.81 13.76
N ASN A 99 -13.44 10.45 13.74
CA ASN A 99 -12.81 9.78 12.61
C ASN A 99 -11.78 8.77 13.12
N SER A 100 -11.58 7.72 12.33
CA SER A 100 -10.54 6.72 12.57
C SER A 100 -9.69 6.54 11.32
N TYR A 101 -8.39 6.36 11.50
CA TYR A 101 -7.43 6.13 10.42
C TYR A 101 -6.52 4.96 10.74
N TYR A 102 -5.89 4.39 9.71
CA TYR A 102 -4.80 3.46 9.86
C TYR A 102 -3.59 4.01 9.11
N ALA A 103 -2.49 4.24 9.85
CA ALA A 103 -1.22 4.60 9.27
C ALA A 103 -0.31 3.37 9.19
N LYS A 104 0.43 3.24 8.10
CA LYS A 104 1.43 2.18 7.86
C LYS A 104 2.67 2.71 7.15
N THR A 105 3.76 1.96 7.27
CA THR A 105 4.95 2.15 6.42
C THR A 105 4.64 1.78 4.97
N THR A 106 5.17 2.52 4.00
CA THR A 106 5.06 2.16 2.57
C THR A 106 6.12 1.13 2.18
N GLY A 107 5.78 0.23 1.26
CA GLY A 107 6.68 -0.79 0.73
C GLY A 107 7.00 -1.93 1.71
N ASN A 108 7.91 -2.81 1.30
CA ASN A 108 8.53 -3.76 2.20
C ASN A 108 9.61 -3.03 2.99
N MET A 109 9.33 -2.73 4.27
CA MET A 109 10.37 -2.34 5.22
C MET A 109 11.55 -3.32 5.10
N PRO A 110 12.78 -2.86 4.85
CA PRO A 110 13.93 -3.75 4.79
C PRO A 110 14.05 -4.47 6.13
N ARG A 111 13.72 -5.77 6.15
CA ARG A 111 13.92 -6.64 7.32
C ARG A 111 15.39 -7.01 7.39
N GLY A 112 16.22 -6.03 7.74
CA GLY A 112 17.67 -6.17 7.65
C GLY A 112 18.15 -6.34 6.22
N GLU A 113 19.40 -5.93 6.01
CA GLU A 113 20.08 -5.88 4.73
C GLU A 113 19.46 -4.89 3.75
N PHE A 114 20.36 -4.22 3.01
CA PHE A 114 20.15 -3.79 1.64
C PHE A 114 18.73 -4.06 1.17
N ALA A 115 17.85 -3.05 1.30
CA ALA A 115 17.02 -2.76 0.15
C ALA A 115 18.06 -2.60 -0.97
N PRO A 116 18.22 -3.57 -1.89
CA PRO A 116 19.13 -3.37 -3.00
C PRO A 116 18.77 -2.05 -3.68
N GLU A 117 19.67 -1.42 -4.43
CA GLU A 117 19.41 -0.11 -5.07
C GLU A 117 18.06 -0.05 -5.83
N TRP A 118 17.50 -1.19 -6.21
CA TRP A 118 16.18 -1.36 -6.82
C TRP A 118 14.96 -1.44 -5.87
N LYS A 119 15.14 -1.55 -4.54
CA LYS A 119 14.01 -1.55 -3.59
C LYS A 119 13.75 -0.11 -3.12
N PRO A 120 12.60 0.48 -3.47
CA PRO A 120 12.33 1.88 -3.17
C PRO A 120 12.29 2.17 -1.68
N LYS A 121 12.94 3.26 -1.24
CA LYS A 121 12.71 3.85 0.10
C LYS A 121 11.26 4.31 0.24
N ILE A 122 10.67 4.77 -0.87
CA ILE A 122 9.27 5.15 -0.99
C ILE A 122 8.67 4.39 -2.18
N ASP A 123 7.70 3.54 -1.91
CA ASP A 123 6.97 2.78 -2.93
C ASP A 123 5.93 3.69 -3.62
N LEU A 124 6.37 4.41 -4.66
CA LEU A 124 5.50 5.32 -5.42
C LEU A 124 4.33 4.60 -6.10
N ALA A 125 4.51 3.33 -6.46
CA ALA A 125 3.46 2.55 -7.08
C ALA A 125 2.36 2.20 -6.06
N GLU A 126 2.73 1.78 -4.85
CA GLU A 126 1.77 1.60 -3.76
C GLU A 126 0.97 2.89 -3.50
N LEU A 127 1.67 4.01 -3.29
CA LEU A 127 1.03 5.32 -3.05
C LEU A 127 0.09 5.73 -4.17
N PHE A 128 0.50 5.56 -5.42
CA PHE A 128 -0.31 5.83 -6.60
C PHE A 128 -1.60 5.00 -6.61
N VAL A 129 -1.51 3.70 -6.32
CA VAL A 129 -2.70 2.83 -6.31
C VAL A 129 -3.70 3.26 -5.23
N TYR A 130 -3.24 3.66 -4.04
CA TYR A 130 -4.13 4.21 -3.01
C TYR A 130 -4.84 5.48 -3.49
N GLN A 131 -4.13 6.40 -4.15
CA GLN A 131 -4.75 7.61 -4.70
C GLN A 131 -5.74 7.28 -5.82
N LEU A 132 -5.40 6.34 -6.70
CA LEU A 132 -6.29 5.90 -7.78
C LEU A 132 -7.57 5.27 -7.21
N PHE A 133 -7.45 4.40 -6.22
CA PHE A 133 -8.60 3.77 -5.56
C PHE A 133 -9.52 4.77 -4.85
N LYS A 134 -8.95 5.79 -4.23
CA LYS A 134 -9.72 6.93 -3.72
C LYS A 134 -10.49 7.63 -4.84
N LEU A 135 -9.83 7.96 -5.95
CA LEU A 135 -10.44 8.69 -7.08
C LEU A 135 -11.56 7.93 -7.78
N ILE A 136 -11.43 6.61 -7.93
CA ILE A 136 -12.46 5.77 -8.57
C ILE A 136 -13.54 5.28 -7.59
N GLY A 137 -13.44 5.66 -6.31
CA GLY A 137 -14.48 5.44 -5.29
C GLY A 137 -14.52 4.04 -4.69
N ILE A 138 -13.44 3.26 -4.80
CA ILE A 138 -13.37 1.88 -4.25
C ILE A 138 -12.35 1.74 -3.09
N GLY A 139 -11.52 2.75 -2.89
CA GLY A 139 -10.53 2.83 -1.80
C GLY A 139 -11.04 3.63 -0.62
N ALA A 140 -10.14 3.96 0.31
CA ALA A 140 -10.43 4.89 1.39
C ALA A 140 -10.85 6.27 0.87
N SER A 141 -11.77 6.94 1.58
CA SER A 141 -12.28 8.26 1.20
C SER A 141 -11.22 9.34 1.42
N GLU A 142 -10.31 9.10 2.35
CA GLU A 142 -9.16 9.95 2.62
C GLU A 142 -7.89 9.12 2.61
N VAL A 143 -6.86 9.66 1.96
CA VAL A 143 -5.54 9.09 1.79
C VAL A 143 -4.55 10.22 2.08
N HIS A 144 -3.65 9.97 3.02
CA HIS A 144 -2.66 10.94 3.50
C HIS A 144 -1.26 10.37 3.30
N ILE A 145 -0.41 11.15 2.63
CA ILE A 145 1.03 10.90 2.57
C ILE A 145 1.66 11.77 3.64
N ILE A 146 2.24 11.12 4.64
CA ILE A 146 2.77 11.76 5.84
C ILE A 146 4.29 11.81 5.71
N PRO A 147 4.90 13.01 5.67
CA PRO A 147 6.35 13.11 5.66
C PRO A 147 6.90 12.60 6.99
N ASP A 148 8.07 11.96 6.94
CA ASP A 148 8.78 11.67 8.18
C ASP A 148 9.19 12.97 8.90
N SER A 149 9.09 12.93 10.23
CA SER A 149 9.40 14.04 11.14
C SER A 149 10.89 14.20 11.44
N VAL A 150 11.73 13.21 11.07
CA VAL A 150 13.16 13.20 11.40
C VAL A 150 14.08 13.26 10.17
N GLY A 151 13.53 13.46 8.97
CA GLY A 151 14.33 13.59 7.75
C GLY A 151 14.95 12.29 7.27
N SER A 152 14.40 11.11 7.63
CA SER A 152 14.92 9.79 7.23
C SER A 152 14.64 9.41 5.77
N GLU A 153 14.23 10.36 4.94
CA GLU A 153 13.84 10.16 3.53
C GLU A 153 12.70 9.13 3.33
N CYS A 154 11.91 8.90 4.38
CA CYS A 154 10.74 8.03 4.35
C CYS A 154 9.44 8.85 4.32
N VAL A 155 8.39 8.22 3.81
CA VAL A 155 7.01 8.67 3.99
C VAL A 155 6.16 7.55 4.57
N TYR A 156 5.11 7.93 5.27
CA TYR A 156 4.10 7.02 5.77
C TYR A 156 2.80 7.24 5.03
N LEU A 157 2.00 6.19 4.92
CA LEU A 157 0.67 6.25 4.32
C LEU A 157 -0.36 6.13 5.44
N ALA A 158 -1.36 7.00 5.46
CA ALA A 158 -2.54 6.81 6.28
C ALA A 158 -3.82 6.85 5.45
N THR A 159 -4.74 5.94 5.75
CA THR A 159 -6.05 5.87 5.11
C THR A 159 -7.15 6.00 6.15
N LYS A 160 -8.23 6.70 5.79
CA LYS A 160 -9.42 6.75 6.63
C LYS A 160 -10.07 5.39 6.67
N LEU A 161 -10.35 4.94 7.89
CA LEU A 161 -11.10 3.74 8.14
C LEU A 161 -12.58 4.02 7.95
N MET A 162 -13.28 3.00 7.50
CA MET A 162 -14.74 3.05 7.40
C MET A 162 -15.36 3.01 8.79
N ASP A 163 -16.55 3.59 8.93
CA ASP A 163 -17.37 3.37 10.11
C ASP A 163 -17.59 1.86 10.31
N ASN A 164 -17.44 1.39 11.54
CA ASN A 164 -17.52 -0.04 11.90
C ASN A 164 -16.49 -0.93 11.15
N PHE A 165 -15.31 -0.40 10.81
CA PHE A 165 -14.24 -1.21 10.22
C PHE A 165 -13.82 -2.35 11.15
N TYR A 166 -13.81 -3.58 10.61
CA TYR A 166 -13.22 -4.75 11.26
C TYR A 166 -11.97 -5.18 10.50
N THR A 167 -10.91 -5.55 11.23
CA THR A 167 -9.77 -6.21 10.60
C THR A 167 -10.16 -7.57 10.00
N ALA A 168 -9.34 -8.11 9.10
CA ALA A 168 -9.51 -9.48 8.58
C ALA A 168 -9.57 -10.58 9.67
N SER A 169 -9.11 -10.26 10.88
CA SER A 169 -9.22 -11.11 12.08
C SER A 169 -10.53 -10.92 12.87
N GLY A 170 -11.44 -10.07 12.41
CA GLY A 170 -12.76 -9.83 13.00
C GLY A 170 -12.77 -8.91 14.22
N LYS A 171 -11.78 -8.03 14.39
CA LYS A 171 -11.74 -7.08 15.51
C LYS A 171 -12.04 -5.66 15.01
N SER A 172 -12.98 -4.95 15.64
CA SER A 172 -13.28 -3.55 15.32
C SER A 172 -12.21 -2.64 15.93
N VAL A 173 -11.86 -1.55 15.22
CA VAL A 173 -10.91 -0.56 15.74
C VAL A 173 -11.39 0.07 17.04
N ASP A 174 -12.70 0.28 17.19
CA ASP A 174 -13.30 0.83 18.42
C ASP A 174 -13.18 -0.14 19.61
N ILE A 175 -13.10 -1.44 19.34
CA ILE A 175 -12.87 -2.51 20.33
C ILE A 175 -11.36 -2.73 20.58
N MET A 176 -10.51 -2.36 19.63
CA MET A 176 -9.05 -2.39 19.79
C MET A 176 -8.51 -1.25 20.66
N ILE A 177 -9.31 -0.19 20.88
CA ILE A 177 -9.01 0.84 21.87
C ILE A 177 -9.11 0.19 23.26
N PRO A 178 -8.05 0.18 24.07
CA PRO A 178 -8.04 -0.54 25.34
C PRO A 178 -9.10 0.05 26.27
N GLY A 179 -10.18 -0.70 26.47
CA GLY A 179 -11.30 -0.29 27.31
C GLY A 179 -12.38 -1.36 27.47
N ASP A 180 -12.53 -2.29 26.52
CA ASP A 180 -13.59 -3.30 26.62
C ASP A 180 -13.16 -4.70 26.15
N ALA A 181 -12.40 -5.37 27.02
CA ALA A 181 -12.00 -6.77 26.85
C ALA A 181 -13.18 -7.77 26.94
N SER A 182 -14.41 -7.29 27.16
CA SER A 182 -15.63 -8.09 27.29
C SER A 182 -16.19 -8.57 25.95
N LEU A 183 -15.87 -7.89 24.85
CA LEU A 183 -16.45 -8.17 23.54
C LEU A 183 -15.71 -9.35 22.88
N LYS A 184 -16.13 -10.57 23.26
CA LYS A 184 -15.84 -11.79 22.51
C LYS A 184 -16.51 -11.69 21.13
N VAL A 185 -15.81 -11.12 20.15
CA VAL A 185 -16.33 -11.08 18.77
C VAL A 185 -16.13 -12.46 18.15
N SER A 186 -17.25 -13.12 17.84
CA SER A 186 -17.25 -14.35 17.06
C SER A 186 -16.61 -14.08 15.69
N LYS A 187 -15.59 -14.86 15.34
CA LYS A 187 -14.99 -14.87 14.00
C LYS A 187 -16.08 -15.11 12.96
N ARG A 188 -16.48 -14.09 12.21
CA ARG A 188 -17.44 -14.20 11.10
C ARG A 188 -16.68 -14.29 9.79
N GLU A 189 -17.21 -15.08 8.86
CA GLU A 189 -16.71 -15.22 7.50
C GLU A 189 -17.09 -13.98 6.69
N ILE A 190 -16.12 -13.38 6.00
CA ILE A 190 -16.32 -12.21 5.13
C ILE A 190 -16.99 -12.70 3.84
N VAL A 191 -18.10 -12.09 3.43
CA VAL A 191 -18.82 -12.47 2.21
C VAL A 191 -18.66 -11.36 1.17
N ILE A 192 -17.70 -11.54 0.26
CA ILE A 192 -17.52 -10.65 -0.90
C ILE A 192 -18.57 -11.03 -1.94
N ASP A 193 -19.39 -10.07 -2.37
CA ASP A 193 -20.33 -10.30 -3.46
C ASP A 193 -19.59 -10.62 -4.78
N GLN A 194 -20.27 -11.31 -5.70
CA GLN A 194 -19.66 -11.77 -6.94
C GLN A 194 -19.26 -10.62 -7.88
N GLU A 195 -19.96 -9.48 -7.82
CA GLU A 195 -19.70 -8.34 -8.69
C GLU A 195 -18.45 -7.58 -8.24
N ALA A 196 -18.31 -7.33 -6.95
CA ALA A 196 -17.12 -6.74 -6.37
C ALA A 196 -15.89 -7.63 -6.56
N LYS A 197 -16.04 -8.96 -6.37
CA LYS A 197 -14.96 -9.91 -6.63
C LYS A 197 -14.45 -9.81 -8.08
N LYS A 198 -15.35 -9.71 -9.05
CA LYS A 198 -15.00 -9.50 -10.46
C LYS A 198 -14.26 -8.18 -10.68
N GLN A 199 -14.77 -7.08 -10.12
CA GLN A 199 -14.11 -5.76 -10.22
C GLN A 199 -12.68 -5.80 -9.66
N LEU A 200 -12.48 -6.51 -8.55
CA LEU A 200 -11.18 -6.69 -7.93
C LEU A 200 -10.22 -7.54 -8.78
N GLU A 201 -10.69 -8.61 -9.41
CA GLU A 201 -9.87 -9.43 -10.33
C GLU A 201 -9.36 -8.61 -11.54
N ILE A 202 -10.20 -7.71 -12.05
CA ILE A 202 -9.85 -6.82 -13.16
C ILE A 202 -8.79 -5.82 -12.71
N LEU A 203 -9.03 -5.16 -11.58
CA LEU A 203 -8.13 -4.14 -11.04
C LEU A 203 -6.80 -4.74 -10.58
N SER A 204 -6.82 -5.91 -9.94
CA SER A 204 -5.60 -6.60 -9.52
C SER A 204 -4.73 -7.00 -10.71
N SER A 205 -5.34 -7.45 -11.80
CA SER A 205 -4.62 -7.77 -13.03
C SER A 205 -4.06 -6.53 -13.74
N LEU A 206 -4.85 -5.46 -13.81
CA LEU A 206 -4.43 -4.22 -14.48
C LEU A 206 -3.34 -3.49 -13.69
N LEU A 207 -3.48 -3.43 -12.36
CA LEU A 207 -2.58 -2.68 -11.46
C LEU A 207 -1.45 -3.55 -10.88
N CYS A 208 -1.35 -4.82 -11.27
CA CYS A 208 -0.36 -5.76 -10.77
C CYS A 208 -0.41 -5.91 -9.24
N LEU A 209 -1.59 -6.17 -8.69
CA LEU A 209 -1.78 -6.38 -7.26
C LEU A 209 -1.62 -7.85 -6.87
N GLU A 210 -0.87 -8.09 -5.81
CA GLU A 210 -0.73 -9.38 -5.15
C GLU A 210 -1.37 -9.33 -3.76
N ASP A 211 -1.95 -10.45 -3.37
CA ASP A 211 -2.38 -10.67 -1.99
C ASP A 211 -1.20 -10.70 -1.04
N LEU A 212 -1.40 -10.12 0.15
CA LEU A 212 -0.47 -10.30 1.25
C LEU A 212 -0.60 -11.72 1.83
N PRO A 213 0.50 -12.31 2.35
CA PRO A 213 0.46 -13.61 2.98
C PRO A 213 -0.62 -13.67 4.07
N ARG A 214 -1.46 -14.71 4.05
CA ARG A 214 -2.65 -14.92 4.90
C ARG A 214 -3.93 -14.18 4.49
N ASN A 215 -3.97 -13.56 3.30
CA ASN A 215 -5.18 -12.95 2.74
C ASN A 215 -5.48 -13.43 1.29
N ASN A 216 -5.18 -14.69 0.98
CA ASN A 216 -5.30 -15.25 -0.37
C ASN A 216 -6.76 -15.21 -0.87
N GLY A 217 -6.96 -14.62 -2.05
CA GLY A 217 -8.24 -14.54 -2.76
C GLY A 217 -9.06 -13.28 -2.51
N ASN A 218 -8.58 -12.35 -1.66
CA ASN A 218 -9.37 -11.22 -1.17
C ASN A 218 -8.78 -9.84 -1.51
N TYR A 219 -7.61 -9.74 -2.14
CA TYR A 219 -6.97 -8.53 -2.68
C TYR A 219 -6.95 -7.32 -1.74
N GLY A 220 -6.86 -7.54 -0.43
CA GLY A 220 -6.84 -6.45 0.55
C GLY A 220 -8.19 -5.84 0.92
N VAL A 221 -9.29 -6.49 0.54
CA VAL A 221 -10.65 -6.02 0.79
C VAL A 221 -11.00 -6.13 2.27
N VAL A 222 -11.59 -5.07 2.81
CA VAL A 222 -12.30 -5.07 4.10
C VAL A 222 -13.75 -4.68 3.87
N GLU A 223 -14.66 -5.38 4.54
CA GLU A 223 -16.12 -5.20 4.47
C GLU A 223 -16.62 -4.30 5.62
N LYS A 224 -17.58 -3.42 5.31
CA LYS A 224 -18.39 -2.72 6.33
C LYS A 224 -19.49 -3.64 6.84
N GLN A 225 -19.59 -3.79 8.16
CA GLN A 225 -20.77 -4.42 8.74
C GLN A 225 -22.01 -3.54 8.52
N VAL A 226 -23.03 -4.16 7.97
CA VAL A 226 -24.37 -3.56 7.89
C VAL A 226 -25.10 -3.84 9.20
N THR A 227 -25.68 -2.80 9.81
CA THR A 227 -26.58 -2.94 10.97
C THR A 227 -27.76 -3.84 10.57
N GLU A 228 -28.31 -4.64 11.50
CA GLU A 228 -29.48 -5.48 11.20
C GLU A 228 -30.59 -4.64 10.54
N GLY A 229 -30.88 -4.93 9.26
CA GLY A 229 -31.96 -4.28 8.49
C GLY A 229 -31.52 -3.41 7.30
N GLU A 230 -30.23 -3.14 7.13
CA GLU A 230 -29.73 -2.43 5.94
C GLU A 230 -29.15 -3.41 4.90
N SER A 231 -29.20 -3.05 3.61
CA SER A 231 -28.87 -3.93 2.48
C SER A 231 -27.60 -3.55 1.71
N VAL A 232 -26.81 -2.59 2.20
CA VAL A 232 -25.68 -2.02 1.43
C VAL A 232 -24.36 -2.43 2.05
N GLN A 233 -23.74 -3.47 1.48
CA GLN A 233 -22.36 -3.85 1.74
C GLN A 233 -21.42 -2.85 1.04
N GLU A 234 -20.54 -2.22 1.80
CA GLU A 234 -19.50 -1.34 1.25
C GLU A 234 -18.14 -2.05 1.37
N LEU A 235 -17.51 -2.30 0.22
CA LEU A 235 -16.22 -3.00 0.11
C LEU A 235 -15.13 -1.99 -0.20
N ARG A 236 -14.05 -1.98 0.58
CA ARG A 236 -12.88 -1.13 0.33
C ARG A 236 -11.59 -1.92 0.30
N ILE A 237 -10.72 -1.57 -0.64
CA ILE A 237 -9.37 -2.13 -0.72
C ILE A 237 -8.46 -1.30 0.19
N VAL A 238 -7.89 -1.92 1.21
CA VAL A 238 -7.11 -1.23 2.25
C VAL A 238 -5.72 -1.83 2.50
N ASP A 239 -5.39 -3.01 1.94
CA ASP A 239 -4.04 -3.57 2.10
C ASP A 239 -3.61 -4.54 0.98
N PHE A 240 -2.66 -4.15 0.15
CA PHE A 240 -2.20 -4.93 -1.02
C PHE A 240 -0.69 -4.75 -1.22
N ARG A 241 -0.12 -5.58 -2.10
CA ARG A 241 1.23 -5.38 -2.62
C ARG A 241 1.18 -5.09 -4.11
N VAL A 242 1.91 -4.08 -4.56
CA VAL A 242 2.18 -3.89 -6.00
C VAL A 242 3.41 -4.70 -6.38
N THR A 243 3.30 -5.54 -7.40
CA THR A 243 4.41 -6.36 -7.88
C THR A 243 4.94 -5.86 -9.22
N HIS A 244 6.21 -5.49 -9.25
CA HIS A 244 6.90 -5.10 -10.49
C HIS A 244 7.27 -6.30 -11.37
N ALA A 245 7.11 -7.53 -10.86
CA ALA A 245 7.34 -8.75 -11.64
C ALA A 245 6.22 -9.04 -12.63
N LEU A 246 5.01 -8.54 -12.37
CA LEU A 246 3.87 -8.68 -13.27
C LEU A 246 3.81 -7.51 -14.25
N LYS A 247 3.35 -7.82 -15.47
CA LYS A 247 3.01 -6.81 -16.47
C LYS A 247 1.51 -6.51 -16.37
N PRO A 248 1.10 -5.23 -16.41
CA PRO A 248 -0.30 -4.83 -16.48
C PRO A 248 -1.05 -5.64 -17.54
N ARG A 249 -2.17 -6.22 -17.16
CA ARG A 249 -2.99 -7.02 -18.08
C ARG A 249 -4.46 -6.92 -17.73
N ILE A 250 -5.29 -6.96 -18.77
CA ILE A 250 -6.72 -7.18 -18.65
C ILE A 250 -6.95 -8.59 -19.22
N SER A 251 -7.38 -9.52 -18.36
CA SER A 251 -7.70 -10.92 -18.74
C SER A 251 -9.20 -11.01 -18.97
N VAL A 252 -9.64 -11.40 -20.17
CA VAL A 252 -11.06 -11.34 -20.53
C VAL A 252 -11.44 -12.50 -21.44
N PHE A 253 -12.59 -13.10 -21.19
CA PHE A 253 -13.35 -13.86 -22.19
C PHE A 253 -14.14 -12.88 -23.05
N GLU A 254 -14.21 -13.06 -24.38
CA GLU A 254 -14.84 -12.10 -25.31
C GLU A 254 -16.22 -11.60 -24.85
N GLU A 255 -17.03 -12.48 -24.26
CA GLU A 255 -18.38 -12.21 -23.76
C GLU A 255 -18.43 -11.11 -22.68
N ARG A 256 -17.34 -10.86 -21.96
CA ARG A 256 -17.27 -9.89 -20.86
C ARG A 256 -16.73 -8.52 -21.25
N ILE A 257 -16.29 -8.34 -22.50
CA ILE A 257 -15.73 -7.06 -22.98
C ILE A 257 -16.68 -5.86 -22.74
N PRO A 258 -18.01 -5.96 -23.01
CA PRO A 258 -18.92 -4.83 -22.80
C PRO A 258 -19.03 -4.40 -21.33
N GLU A 259 -19.11 -5.37 -20.41
CA GLU A 259 -19.14 -5.16 -18.96
C GLU A 259 -17.88 -4.41 -18.49
N LEU A 260 -16.70 -4.87 -18.93
CA LEU A 260 -15.43 -4.22 -18.60
C LEU A 260 -15.33 -2.78 -19.10
N LYS A 261 -15.77 -2.52 -20.34
CA LYS A 261 -15.80 -1.16 -20.90
C LYS A 261 -16.69 -0.25 -20.07
N ASN A 262 -17.83 -0.76 -19.59
CA ASN A 262 -18.71 -0.01 -18.71
C ASN A 262 -18.05 0.29 -17.35
N CYS A 263 -17.34 -0.66 -16.75
CA CYS A 263 -16.60 -0.44 -15.51
C CYS A 263 -15.52 0.64 -15.68
N PHE A 264 -14.66 0.53 -16.69
CA PHE A 264 -13.60 1.53 -16.93
C PHE A 264 -14.15 2.91 -17.26
N LYS A 265 -15.30 2.98 -17.95
CA LYS A 265 -16.01 4.24 -18.20
C LYS A 265 -16.61 4.82 -16.91
N LYS A 266 -17.27 3.99 -16.10
CA LYS A 266 -17.85 4.39 -14.80
C LYS A 266 -16.76 4.98 -13.88
N TRP A 267 -15.58 4.37 -13.89
CA TRP A 267 -14.44 4.83 -13.09
C TRP A 267 -13.68 6.01 -13.70
N ASP A 268 -14.03 6.47 -14.92
CA ASP A 268 -13.23 7.43 -15.67
C ASP A 268 -11.72 7.10 -15.61
N MET A 269 -11.42 5.81 -15.86
CA MET A 269 -10.17 5.20 -15.39
C MET A 269 -8.92 5.88 -15.98
N LEU A 270 -8.96 6.27 -17.25
CA LEU A 270 -7.83 6.98 -17.89
C LEU A 270 -7.58 8.36 -17.28
N SER A 271 -8.64 9.14 -17.03
CA SER A 271 -8.47 10.46 -16.39
C SER A 271 -7.99 10.32 -14.95
N ASN A 272 -8.52 9.35 -14.22
CA ASN A 272 -8.16 9.14 -12.82
C ASN A 272 -6.75 8.55 -12.66
N ILE A 273 -6.22 7.81 -13.64
CA ILE A 273 -4.79 7.45 -13.69
C ILE A 273 -3.91 8.70 -13.79
N GLU A 274 -4.23 9.65 -14.66
CA GLU A 274 -3.46 10.90 -14.77
C GLU A 274 -3.53 11.71 -13.49
N LYS A 275 -4.74 11.91 -12.96
CA LYS A 275 -4.94 12.65 -11.71
C LYS A 275 -4.20 11.99 -10.54
N ALA A 276 -4.24 10.66 -10.42
CA ALA A 276 -3.50 9.95 -9.38
C ALA A 276 -1.99 10.16 -9.52
N LYS A 277 -1.45 10.12 -10.75
CA LYS A 277 -0.03 10.43 -11.01
C LYS A 277 0.30 11.87 -10.62
N GLU A 278 -0.50 12.85 -11.05
CA GLU A 278 -0.30 14.26 -10.71
C GLU A 278 -0.31 14.49 -9.19
N LEU A 279 -1.20 13.81 -8.45
CA LEU A 279 -1.23 13.88 -6.98
C LEU A 279 0.07 13.40 -6.36
N ILE A 280 0.69 12.34 -6.88
CA ILE A 280 2.00 11.86 -6.40
C ILE A 280 3.12 12.85 -6.76
N GLU A 281 3.13 13.36 -7.98
CA GLU A 281 4.13 14.33 -8.45
C GLU A 281 4.07 15.66 -7.72
N GLN A 282 2.87 16.08 -7.31
CA GLN A 282 2.63 17.35 -6.64
C GLN A 282 2.73 17.27 -5.12
N ASP A 283 2.71 16.06 -4.54
CA ASP A 283 2.74 15.85 -3.10
C ASP A 283 4.02 16.44 -2.48
N LYS A 284 3.83 17.29 -1.46
CA LYS A 284 4.94 18.00 -0.81
C LYS A 284 5.89 17.05 -0.11
N ALA A 285 5.37 15.99 0.54
CA ALA A 285 6.20 15.01 1.24
C ALA A 285 7.03 14.21 0.24
N ILE A 286 6.51 13.93 -0.95
CA ILE A 286 7.28 13.26 -2.01
C ILE A 286 8.34 14.20 -2.60
N LYS A 287 7.99 15.45 -2.93
CA LYS A 287 8.92 16.40 -3.57
C LYS A 287 10.18 16.70 -2.76
N VAL A 288 10.08 16.72 -1.43
CA VAL A 288 11.22 17.03 -0.55
C VAL A 288 12.10 15.83 -0.26
N ASN A 289 11.68 14.62 -0.67
CA ASN A 289 12.42 13.39 -0.45
C ASN A 289 12.96 12.87 -1.80
N PRO A 290 14.29 12.90 -2.02
CA PRO A 290 14.86 12.39 -3.27
C PRO A 290 14.56 10.90 -3.42
N ASN A 291 13.91 10.52 -4.52
CA ASN A 291 13.55 9.14 -4.81
C ASN A 291 14.11 8.71 -6.17
N VAL A 292 14.99 7.71 -6.18
CA VAL A 292 15.59 7.19 -7.42
C VAL A 292 14.60 6.39 -8.28
N ASN A 293 13.39 6.10 -7.78
CA ASN A 293 12.43 5.20 -8.43
C ASN A 293 11.44 5.89 -9.37
N TRP A 294 11.57 7.21 -9.59
CA TRP A 294 10.73 7.93 -10.56
C TRP A 294 10.68 7.27 -11.95
N PRO A 295 11.80 6.84 -12.56
CA PRO A 295 11.74 6.19 -13.88
C PRO A 295 10.96 4.88 -13.88
N ILE A 296 11.07 4.08 -12.80
CA ILE A 296 10.35 2.82 -12.64
C ILE A 296 8.85 3.10 -12.47
N PHE A 297 8.51 4.10 -11.65
CA PHE A 297 7.14 4.55 -11.45
C PHE A 297 6.50 5.05 -12.76
N ASP A 298 7.19 5.89 -13.52
CA ASP A 298 6.72 6.40 -14.81
C ASP A 298 6.48 5.29 -15.82
N ALA A 299 7.42 4.33 -15.91
CA ALA A 299 7.27 3.16 -16.77
C ALA A 299 6.06 2.31 -16.37
N TYR A 300 5.82 2.14 -15.07
CA TYR A 300 4.65 1.41 -14.54
C TYR A 300 3.33 2.10 -14.90
N VAL A 301 3.20 3.41 -14.66
CA VAL A 301 1.99 4.17 -15.01
C VAL A 301 1.77 4.16 -16.53
N MET A 302 2.82 4.34 -17.32
CA MET A 302 2.75 4.28 -18.78
C MET A 302 2.26 2.91 -19.27
N ALA A 303 2.76 1.83 -18.69
CA ALA A 303 2.34 0.48 -19.04
C ALA A 303 0.84 0.27 -18.75
N ILE A 304 0.34 0.68 -17.59
CA ILE A 304 -1.09 0.61 -17.24
C ILE A 304 -1.93 1.39 -18.25
N LYS A 305 -1.57 2.65 -18.53
CA LYS A 305 -2.30 3.49 -19.49
C LYS A 305 -2.36 2.84 -20.87
N LYS A 306 -1.21 2.36 -21.35
CA LYS A 306 -1.11 1.71 -22.65
C LYS A 306 -2.01 0.47 -22.71
N THR A 307 -1.91 -0.42 -21.71
CA THR A 307 -2.76 -1.62 -21.62
C THR A 307 -4.24 -1.27 -21.63
N LEU A 308 -4.66 -0.23 -20.91
CA LEU A 308 -6.05 0.21 -20.88
C LEU A 308 -6.50 0.82 -22.21
N GLN A 309 -5.67 1.66 -22.83
CA GLN A 309 -5.95 2.25 -24.15
C GLN A 309 -6.06 1.17 -25.24
N ASP A 310 -5.12 0.22 -25.25
CA ASP A 310 -5.12 -0.91 -26.17
C ASP A 310 -6.40 -1.74 -26.01
N PHE A 311 -6.84 -1.99 -24.78
CA PHE A 311 -8.10 -2.69 -24.50
C PHE A 311 -9.34 -1.89 -24.96
N ILE A 312 -9.38 -0.58 -24.72
CA ILE A 312 -10.51 0.26 -25.14
C ILE A 312 -10.64 0.27 -26.67
N ASN A 313 -9.51 0.46 -27.36
CA ASN A 313 -9.44 0.62 -28.81
C ASN A 313 -9.55 -0.72 -29.55
N ASN A 314 -8.93 -1.78 -29.03
CA ASN A 314 -8.89 -3.09 -29.68
C ASN A 314 -8.87 -4.25 -28.65
N PRO A 315 -10.02 -4.56 -28.04
CA PRO A 315 -10.12 -5.55 -26.96
C PRO A 315 -9.83 -6.99 -27.43
N ARG A 316 -9.86 -7.27 -28.74
CA ARG A 316 -9.58 -8.60 -29.30
C ARG A 316 -8.09 -8.87 -29.53
N LYS A 317 -7.29 -7.84 -29.82
CA LYS A 317 -5.83 -7.98 -29.96
C LYS A 317 -5.13 -8.37 -28.65
N SER A 318 -5.71 -8.02 -27.50
CA SER A 318 -5.14 -8.39 -26.19
C SER A 318 -5.17 -9.90 -25.91
N GLU A 319 -5.91 -10.69 -26.69
CA GLU A 319 -5.94 -12.15 -26.62
C GLU A 319 -5.04 -12.82 -27.68
N THR A 320 -5.04 -12.32 -28.92
CA THR A 320 -4.38 -12.98 -30.06
C THR A 320 -2.85 -12.85 -30.05
N GLU A 321 -2.30 -11.76 -29.51
CA GLU A 321 -0.84 -11.65 -29.30
C GLU A 321 -0.36 -12.47 -28.07
N ARG A 322 -1.26 -13.09 -27.31
CA ARG A 322 -0.93 -13.79 -26.05
C ARG A 322 -0.84 -15.32 -26.14
N THR A 323 -1.47 -15.99 -27.09
CA THR A 323 -1.41 -17.47 -27.18
C THR A 323 -0.36 -17.99 -28.14
N GLY A 324 0.15 -17.19 -29.08
CA GLY A 324 1.05 -17.71 -30.12
C GLY A 324 0.41 -18.82 -30.98
N ILE A 325 -0.90 -18.99 -30.92
CA ILE A 325 -1.65 -19.97 -31.71
C ILE A 325 -2.49 -19.17 -32.70
N THR A 326 -1.94 -19.00 -33.90
CA THR A 326 -2.75 -18.76 -35.10
C THR A 326 -3.58 -20.01 -35.32
N LEU A 327 -4.86 -20.02 -34.91
CA LEU A 327 -5.80 -21.01 -35.42
C LEU A 327 -6.06 -20.65 -36.88
N ASN A 328 -5.19 -21.16 -37.75
CA ASN A 328 -5.49 -21.27 -39.17
C ASN A 328 -6.65 -22.26 -39.29
N TYR A 329 -7.87 -21.72 -39.38
CA TYR A 329 -8.94 -22.45 -40.04
C TYR A 329 -8.62 -22.47 -41.53
N ALA A 330 -7.81 -23.45 -41.94
CA ALA A 330 -7.81 -23.90 -43.32
C ALA A 330 -9.15 -24.62 -43.52
N SER A 331 -10.11 -23.89 -44.07
CA SER A 331 -11.22 -24.48 -44.80
C SER A 331 -10.68 -25.00 -46.12
N ASP A 332 -10.38 -26.28 -46.19
CA ASP A 332 -10.24 -26.99 -47.46
C ASP A 332 -11.28 -28.10 -47.53
N VAL A 333 -12.01 -28.04 -48.65
CA VAL A 333 -13.05 -28.93 -49.16
C VAL A 333 -12.45 -30.28 -49.56
#